data_AF-A0A264Y6G2-F1
#
_entry.id   AF-A0A264Y6G2-F1
#
_cell.length_a   1.000
_cell.length_b   1.000
_cell.length_c   1.000
_cell.angle_alpha   90.00
_cell.angle_beta   90.00
_cell.angle_gamma   90.00
#
_symmetry.space_group_name_H-M   'P 1'
#
loop_
_entity.id
_entity.type
_entity.pdbx_description
1 polymer ?
#
loop_
_entity_poly.entity_id
_entity_poly.type
_entity_poly.pdbx_seq_one_letter_code
_entity_poly.pdbx_strand_id
1 'polypeptide(L)'
;MEKKITQENFEDTYVDSIEMERIDKFVCDEMARQIHRYIKAMKGSKAIMLKFEEQLATLSVVEKEKAIARYIDLNRKVLSGLDFKIVLARAMANYSDTFSYLVELVNNKRKMVFYLNRMREKYQQYHEVYEEDGKFGIKDHQGNVLVPAHYDFLRTPYVYVDDLRSLPVIAQRDGKMGLVMPDGKETIVAPFIYDDISLRDEPPYFEAWTGEDSTLIEA
;
A
#
# COMPACT_ATOMS: atom_id res chain seq x y z
N MET A 1 27.90 16.45 -2.50
CA MET A 1 29.17 16.08 -1.84
C MET A 1 28.83 15.49 -0.48
N GLU A 2 28.98 14.18 -0.32
CA GLU A 2 28.86 13.55 1.00
C GLU A 2 29.94 14.13 1.93
N LYS A 3 29.53 14.55 3.14
CA LYS A 3 30.49 15.00 4.16
C LYS A 3 31.33 13.79 4.58
N LYS A 4 32.65 13.96 4.58
CA LYS A 4 33.58 12.93 5.05
C LYS A 4 33.26 12.60 6.52
N ILE A 5 33.02 11.34 6.83
CA ILE A 5 32.78 10.87 8.19
C ILE A 5 34.07 11.05 9.00
N THR A 6 33.97 11.75 10.13
CA THR A 6 35.01 12.01 11.12
C THR A 6 34.54 11.49 12.48
N GLN A 7 35.46 11.30 13.43
CA GLN A 7 35.11 10.83 14.78
C GLN A 7 34.13 11.78 15.49
N GLU A 8 34.17 13.08 15.19
CA GLU A 8 33.28 14.11 15.75
C GLU A 8 31.90 14.15 15.09
N ASN A 9 31.73 13.58 13.88
CA ASN A 9 30.45 13.58 13.17
C ASN A 9 29.92 12.15 12.87
N PHE A 10 30.59 11.13 13.41
CA PHE A 10 30.31 9.72 13.17
C PHE A 10 28.86 9.37 13.52
N GLU A 11 28.42 9.71 14.72
CA GLU A 11 27.03 9.48 15.19
C GLU A 11 25.98 10.29 14.41
N ASP A 12 26.43 11.37 13.76
CA ASP A 12 25.61 12.35 13.05
C ASP A 12 25.46 12.05 11.54
N THR A 13 26.37 11.26 10.97
CA THR A 13 26.43 10.93 9.53
C THR A 13 26.40 9.43 9.23
N TYR A 14 26.74 8.58 10.20
CA TYR A 14 26.65 7.13 10.06
C TYR A 14 25.31 6.65 10.63
N VAL A 15 24.48 6.08 9.77
CA VAL A 15 23.34 5.26 10.21
C VAL A 15 23.84 3.82 10.23
N ASP A 16 23.90 3.22 11.42
CA ASP A 16 24.22 1.81 11.56
C ASP A 16 23.19 0.98 10.78
N SER A 17 23.67 0.14 9.87
CA SER A 17 22.83 -0.78 9.10
C SER A 17 21.97 -1.65 10.01
N ILE A 18 22.48 -2.04 11.18
CA ILE A 18 21.74 -2.84 12.17
C ILE A 18 20.62 -2.01 12.79
N GLU A 19 20.87 -0.75 13.17
CA GLU A 19 19.84 0.17 13.68
C GLU A 19 18.69 0.28 12.68
N MET A 20 19.03 0.55 11.42
CA MET A 20 18.04 0.71 10.36
C MET A 20 17.24 -0.58 10.12
N GLU A 21 17.91 -1.73 10.01
CA GLU A 21 17.25 -3.02 9.83
C GLU A 21 16.31 -3.37 11.00
N ARG A 22 16.72 -3.09 12.23
CA ARG A 22 15.91 -3.35 13.43
C ARG A 22 14.70 -2.43 13.53
N ILE A 23 14.88 -1.14 13.22
CA ILE A 23 13.78 -0.18 13.16
C ILE A 23 12.81 -0.58 12.04
N ASP A 24 13.29 -0.84 10.83
CA ASP A 24 12.46 -1.23 9.69
C ASP A 24 11.64 -2.49 9.99
N LYS A 25 12.27 -3.53 10.56
CA LYS A 25 11.57 -4.76 10.97
C LYS A 25 10.45 -4.47 11.97
N PHE A 26 10.74 -3.70 13.02
CA PHE A 26 9.73 -3.38 14.03
C PHE A 26 8.57 -2.58 13.44
N VAL A 27 8.87 -1.59 12.60
CA VAL A 27 7.84 -0.79 11.93
C VAL A 27 6.99 -1.68 11.01
N CYS A 28 7.60 -2.60 10.27
CA CYS A 28 6.90 -3.56 9.42
C CYS A 28 5.89 -4.40 10.22
N ASP A 29 6.33 -4.96 11.35
CA ASP A 29 5.47 -5.72 12.26
C ASP A 29 4.32 -4.84 12.80
N GLU A 30 4.59 -3.57 13.10
CA GLU A 30 3.59 -2.61 13.57
C GLU A 30 2.57 -2.18 12.51
N MET A 31 2.98 -2.04 11.25
CA MET A 31 2.07 -1.76 10.14
C MET A 31 1.18 -2.98 9.86
N ALA A 32 1.73 -4.20 9.89
CA ALA A 32 0.93 -5.42 9.78
C ALA A 32 -0.10 -5.51 10.91
N ARG A 33 0.31 -5.19 12.14
CA ARG A 33 -0.59 -5.11 13.31
C ARG A 33 -1.67 -4.03 13.15
N GLN A 34 -1.37 -2.91 12.51
CA GLN A 34 -2.36 -1.87 12.21
C GLN A 34 -3.40 -2.34 11.20
N ILE A 35 -2.98 -3.02 10.13
CA ILE A 35 -3.89 -3.63 9.15
C ILE A 35 -4.79 -4.67 9.82
N HIS A 36 -4.23 -5.56 10.64
CA HIS A 36 -5.01 -6.53 11.42
C HIS A 36 -6.12 -5.85 12.23
N ARG A 37 -5.81 -4.78 12.95
CA ARG A 37 -6.79 -4.02 13.75
C ARG A 37 -7.87 -3.40 12.87
N TYR A 38 -7.49 -2.85 11.72
CA TYR A 38 -8.42 -2.24 10.77
C TYR A 38 -9.41 -3.28 10.21
N ILE A 39 -8.92 -4.43 9.73
CA ILE A 39 -9.76 -5.54 9.23
C ILE A 39 -10.77 -5.98 10.29
N LYS A 40 -10.29 -6.19 11.53
CA LYS A 40 -11.14 -6.59 12.66
C LYS A 40 -12.21 -5.55 12.99
N ALA A 41 -11.87 -4.25 12.93
CA ALA A 41 -12.81 -3.17 13.21
C ALA A 41 -13.90 -3.04 12.14
N MET A 42 -13.57 -3.30 10.88
CA MET A 42 -14.49 -3.20 9.74
C MET A 42 -15.44 -4.41 9.59
N LYS A 43 -15.52 -5.29 10.60
CA LYS A 43 -16.22 -6.59 10.53
C LYS A 43 -15.74 -7.48 9.38
N GLY A 44 -14.47 -7.33 8.96
CA GLY A 44 -13.86 -8.26 8.02
C GLY A 44 -13.99 -9.70 8.52
N SER A 45 -14.18 -10.65 7.61
CA SER A 45 -14.35 -12.05 8.01
C SER A 45 -13.07 -12.55 8.70
N LYS A 46 -13.22 -13.45 9.68
CA LYS A 46 -12.06 -14.04 10.36
C LYS A 46 -11.13 -14.76 9.37
N ALA A 47 -11.69 -15.34 8.31
CA ALA A 47 -10.94 -16.05 7.28
C ALA A 47 -10.06 -15.09 6.45
N ILE A 48 -10.61 -13.93 6.09
CA ILE A 48 -9.95 -12.81 5.39
C ILE A 48 -8.69 -12.38 6.16
N MET A 49 -8.87 -12.10 7.46
CA MET A 49 -7.77 -11.70 8.35
C MET A 49 -6.69 -12.78 8.46
N LEU A 50 -7.07 -14.05 8.64
CA LEU A 50 -6.12 -15.15 8.78
C LEU A 50 -5.32 -15.38 7.48
N LYS A 51 -5.98 -15.32 6.32
CA LYS A 51 -5.31 -15.47 5.02
C LYS A 51 -4.25 -14.39 4.80
N PHE A 52 -4.56 -13.14 5.15
CA PHE A 52 -3.59 -12.03 5.08
C PHE A 52 -2.36 -12.30 5.97
N GLU A 53 -2.59 -12.74 7.22
CA GLU A 53 -1.51 -13.04 8.17
C GLU A 53 -0.63 -14.21 7.71
N GLU A 54 -1.26 -15.29 7.24
CA GLU A 54 -0.57 -16.47 6.71
C GLU A 54 0.31 -16.11 5.51
N GLN A 55 -0.19 -15.26 4.60
CA GLN A 55 0.60 -14.80 3.45
C GLN A 55 1.75 -13.89 3.85
N LEU A 56 1.54 -12.93 4.75
CA LEU A 56 2.65 -12.11 5.22
C LEU A 56 3.72 -12.98 5.89
N ALA A 57 3.33 -14.02 6.65
CA ALA A 57 4.28 -14.87 7.37
C ALA A 57 5.32 -15.55 6.47
N THR A 58 5.01 -15.79 5.19
CA THR A 58 5.94 -16.43 4.23
C THR A 58 6.93 -15.47 3.59
N LEU A 59 6.77 -14.15 3.77
CA LEU A 59 7.54 -13.12 3.08
C LEU A 59 8.75 -12.65 3.91
N SER A 60 9.83 -12.25 3.22
CA SER A 60 10.91 -11.47 3.82
C SER A 60 10.42 -10.09 4.27
N VAL A 61 11.18 -9.39 5.11
CA VAL A 61 10.78 -8.04 5.59
C VAL A 61 10.54 -7.09 4.42
N VAL A 62 11.43 -7.08 3.43
CA VAL A 62 11.31 -6.19 2.25
C VAL A 62 10.06 -6.52 1.44
N GLU A 63 9.73 -7.80 1.29
CA GLU A 63 8.51 -8.22 0.58
C GLU A 63 7.25 -7.88 1.38
N LYS A 64 7.27 -8.06 2.71
CA LYS A 64 6.18 -7.65 3.60
C LYS A 64 5.93 -6.15 3.50
N GLU A 65 6.97 -5.33 3.51
CA GLU A 65 6.86 -3.88 3.39
C GLU A 65 6.13 -3.48 2.10
N LYS A 66 6.51 -4.08 0.95
CA LYS A 66 5.85 -3.86 -0.34
C LYS A 66 4.39 -4.30 -0.33
N ALA A 67 4.10 -5.47 0.23
CA ALA A 67 2.74 -6.00 0.35
C ALA A 67 1.86 -5.09 1.22
N ILE A 68 2.37 -4.64 2.36
CA ILE A 68 1.70 -3.73 3.29
C ILE A 68 1.46 -2.36 2.63
N ALA A 69 2.45 -1.80 1.95
CA ALA A 69 2.32 -0.51 1.26
C ALA A 69 1.20 -0.56 0.21
N ARG A 70 1.13 -1.65 -0.56
CA ARG A 70 0.09 -1.87 -1.55
C ARG A 70 -1.29 -2.05 -0.94
N TYR A 71 -1.40 -2.74 0.20
CA TYR A 71 -2.65 -2.83 0.95
C TYR A 71 -3.10 -1.44 1.43
N ILE A 72 -2.17 -0.65 1.98
CA ILE A 72 -2.43 0.72 2.47
C ILE A 72 -2.88 1.64 1.33
N ASP A 73 -2.29 1.53 0.14
CA ASP A 73 -2.71 2.35 -1.00
C ASP A 73 -4.17 2.12 -1.40
N LEU A 74 -4.61 0.86 -1.41
CA LEU A 74 -6.01 0.48 -1.69
C LEU A 74 -6.94 0.77 -0.50
N ASN A 75 -6.40 0.80 0.72
CA ASN A 75 -7.15 0.97 1.97
C ASN A 75 -6.60 2.12 2.81
N ARG A 76 -6.51 3.33 2.24
CA ARG A 76 -5.82 4.48 2.88
C ARG A 76 -6.32 4.83 4.30
N LYS A 77 -7.58 4.49 4.62
CA LYS A 77 -8.17 4.66 5.95
C LYS A 77 -7.51 3.82 7.05
N VAL A 78 -6.75 2.78 6.71
CA VAL A 78 -5.95 1.97 7.64
C VAL A 78 -5.04 2.83 8.52
N LEU A 79 -4.49 3.91 7.95
CA LEU A 79 -3.60 4.83 8.66
C LEU A 79 -4.33 5.92 9.45
N SER A 80 -5.68 5.96 9.40
CA SER A 80 -6.45 6.96 10.12
C SER A 80 -6.24 6.84 11.63
N GLY A 81 -5.82 7.93 12.27
CA GLY A 81 -5.51 7.98 13.70
C GLY A 81 -4.16 7.37 14.11
N LEU A 82 -3.37 6.85 13.17
CA LEU A 82 -2.03 6.34 13.46
C LEU A 82 -1.01 7.49 13.57
N ASP A 83 -0.32 7.61 14.71
CA ASP A 83 0.81 8.53 14.86
C ASP A 83 2.14 7.81 14.58
N PHE A 84 2.76 8.13 13.44
CA PHE A 84 4.06 7.60 13.04
C PHE A 84 5.19 7.93 14.03
N LYS A 85 5.09 9.02 14.79
CA LYS A 85 6.09 9.34 15.83
C LYS A 85 6.03 8.35 16.98
N ILE A 86 4.83 7.90 17.36
CA ILE A 86 4.64 6.87 18.40
C ILE A 86 5.11 5.50 17.90
N VAL A 87 4.89 5.18 16.63
CA VAL A 87 5.45 3.97 16.02
C VAL A 87 6.98 4.01 16.05
N LEU A 88 7.57 5.12 15.60
CA LEU A 88 9.02 5.30 15.58
C LEU A 88 9.63 5.25 16.99
N ALA A 89 9.04 5.93 17.97
CA ALA A 89 9.53 5.93 19.34
C ALA A 89 9.55 4.50 19.93
N ARG A 90 8.55 3.68 19.62
CA ARG A 90 8.51 2.26 20.04
C ARG A 90 9.55 1.42 19.30
N ALA A 91 9.80 1.68 18.02
CA ALA A 91 10.86 1.03 17.27
C ALA A 91 12.25 1.35 17.84
N MET A 92 12.51 2.64 18.14
CA MET A 92 13.74 3.10 18.79
C MET A 92 13.91 2.50 20.18
N ALA A 93 12.84 2.42 20.97
CA ALA A 93 12.85 1.76 22.27
C ALA A 93 13.14 0.26 22.17
N ASN A 94 12.59 -0.42 21.16
CA ASN A 94 12.88 -1.83 20.90
C ASN A 94 14.33 -2.08 20.45
N TYR A 95 14.97 -1.10 19.80
CA TYR A 95 16.37 -1.19 19.38
C TYR A 95 17.37 -0.87 20.50
N SER A 96 16.97 0.00 21.43
CA SER A 96 17.88 0.55 22.46
C SER A 96 18.06 -0.41 23.65
N ASP A 97 19.31 -0.71 24.02
CA ASP A 97 19.63 -1.53 25.20
C ASP A 97 19.61 -0.75 26.52
N THR A 98 19.71 0.59 26.46
CA THR A 98 19.70 1.46 27.65
C THR A 98 18.72 2.61 27.50
N PHE A 99 18.16 3.05 28.63
CA PHE A 99 17.27 4.21 28.66
C PHE A 99 17.99 5.50 28.24
N SER A 100 19.24 5.69 28.65
CA SER A 100 20.04 6.86 28.27
C SER A 100 20.20 6.96 26.75
N TYR A 101 20.52 5.84 26.10
CA TYR A 101 20.64 5.79 24.64
C TYR A 101 19.30 6.02 23.94
N LEU A 102 18.20 5.45 24.47
CA LEU A 102 16.85 5.73 23.94
C LEU A 102 16.53 7.24 23.99
N VAL A 103 16.83 7.90 25.11
CA VAL A 103 16.61 9.34 25.28
C VAL A 103 17.43 10.13 24.26
N GLU A 104 18.69 9.75 24.03
CA GLU A 104 19.53 10.37 23.02
C GLU A 104 18.95 10.20 21.61
N LEU A 105 18.60 8.96 21.25
CA LEU A 105 18.09 8.59 19.93
C LEU A 105 16.77 9.31 19.59
N VAL A 106 15.82 9.34 20.52
CA VAL A 106 14.52 10.02 20.35
C VAL A 106 14.67 11.55 20.27
N ASN A 107 15.66 12.12 20.96
CA ASN A 107 15.93 13.56 20.91
C ASN A 107 16.81 13.98 19.71
N ASN A 108 17.43 13.02 19.01
CA ASN A 108 18.17 13.30 17.79
C ASN A 108 17.21 13.68 16.66
N LYS A 109 17.05 14.99 16.43
CA LYS A 109 16.13 15.55 15.42
C LYS A 109 16.43 15.05 14.01
N ARG A 110 17.70 14.85 13.64
CA ARG A 110 18.07 14.39 12.30
C ARG A 110 17.62 12.95 12.09
N LYS A 111 17.91 12.06 13.04
CA LYS A 111 17.45 10.66 13.00
C LYS A 111 15.94 10.57 13.01
N MET A 112 15.26 11.35 13.85
CA MET A 112 13.79 11.40 13.86
C MET A 112 13.21 11.79 12.50
N VAL A 113 13.72 12.84 11.86
CA VAL A 113 13.26 13.25 10.52
C VAL A 113 13.57 12.17 9.48
N PHE A 114 14.78 11.64 9.50
CA PHE A 114 15.21 10.58 8.57
C PHE A 114 14.28 9.36 8.64
N TYR A 115 14.07 8.80 9.83
CA TYR A 115 13.22 7.61 9.98
C TYR A 115 11.75 7.90 9.70
N LEU A 116 11.22 9.06 10.10
CA LEU A 116 9.83 9.40 9.78
C LEU A 116 9.60 9.50 8.26
N ASN A 117 10.53 10.11 7.53
CA ASN A 117 10.43 10.20 6.07
C ASN A 117 10.56 8.82 5.45
N ARG A 118 11.55 8.03 5.88
CA ARG A 118 11.74 6.64 5.42
C ARG A 118 10.49 5.79 5.63
N MET A 119 9.87 5.85 6.81
CA MET A 119 8.62 5.13 7.09
C MET A 119 7.50 5.57 6.14
N ARG A 120 7.32 6.88 5.94
CA ARG A 120 6.29 7.38 5.02
C ARG A 120 6.55 6.94 3.59
N GLU A 121 7.78 7.07 3.10
CA GLU A 121 8.17 6.64 1.75
C GLU A 121 7.94 5.14 1.51
N LYS A 122 8.14 4.31 2.55
CA LYS A 122 7.88 2.87 2.46
C LYS A 122 6.39 2.53 2.40
N TYR A 123 5.56 3.17 3.22
CA TYR A 123 4.17 2.72 3.43
C TYR A 123 3.10 3.59 2.79
N GLN A 124 3.39 4.85 2.46
CA GLN A 124 2.46 5.80 1.84
C GLN A 124 2.70 5.91 0.33
N GLN A 125 2.72 4.76 -0.34
CA GLN A 125 2.97 4.63 -1.78
C GLN A 125 1.67 4.71 -2.58
N TYR A 126 1.08 5.92 -2.60
CA TYR A 126 -0.24 6.11 -3.16
C TYR A 126 -0.24 6.18 -4.69
N HIS A 127 -1.18 5.48 -5.34
CA HIS A 127 -1.48 5.72 -6.74
C HIS A 127 -2.25 7.05 -6.92
N GLU A 128 -2.16 7.60 -8.12
CA GLU A 128 -2.88 8.81 -8.53
C GLU A 128 -3.72 8.51 -9.76
N VAL A 129 -4.98 8.93 -9.73
CA VAL A 129 -5.81 9.03 -10.94
C VAL A 129 -5.49 10.37 -11.60
N TYR A 130 -5.10 10.34 -12.87
CA TYR A 130 -4.75 11.55 -13.63
C TYR A 130 -5.64 11.68 -14.86
N GLU A 131 -5.74 12.90 -15.38
CA GLU A 131 -6.50 13.23 -16.58
C GLU A 131 -5.57 13.78 -17.67
N GLU A 132 -5.75 13.33 -18.91
CA GLU A 132 -5.06 13.80 -20.11
C GLU A 132 -6.06 13.80 -21.26
N ASP A 133 -6.20 14.93 -21.96
CA ASP A 133 -7.14 15.13 -23.07
C ASP A 133 -8.60 14.70 -22.78
N GLY A 134 -9.05 14.90 -21.54
CA GLY A 134 -10.40 14.53 -21.10
C GLY A 134 -10.61 13.03 -20.83
N LYS A 135 -9.53 12.26 -20.78
CA LYS A 135 -9.52 10.82 -20.46
C LYS A 135 -8.73 10.56 -19.19
N PHE A 136 -9.10 9.50 -18.47
CA PHE A 136 -8.54 9.16 -17.17
C PHE A 136 -7.59 7.97 -17.25
N GLY A 137 -6.50 8.08 -16.49
CA GLY A 137 -5.49 7.03 -16.28
C GLY A 137 -5.10 6.90 -14.81
N ILE A 138 -4.22 5.95 -14.50
CA ILE A 138 -3.67 5.72 -13.16
C ILE A 138 -2.14 5.65 -13.24
N LYS A 139 -1.47 6.38 -12.35
CA LYS A 139 -0.03 6.29 -12.12
C LYS A 139 0.25 5.71 -10.74
N ASP A 140 1.35 4.98 -10.60
CA ASP A 140 1.87 4.58 -9.30
C ASP A 140 2.52 5.76 -8.56
N HIS A 141 2.98 5.51 -7.33
CA HIS A 141 3.61 6.53 -6.49
C HIS A 141 4.92 7.10 -7.05
N GLN A 142 5.51 6.43 -8.06
CA GLN A 142 6.74 6.85 -8.74
C GLN A 142 6.43 7.62 -10.03
N GLY A 143 5.16 7.74 -10.40
CA GLY A 143 4.71 8.36 -11.64
C GLY A 143 4.70 7.41 -12.84
N ASN A 144 4.97 6.12 -12.66
CA ASN A 144 4.86 5.15 -13.73
C ASN A 144 3.39 4.94 -14.08
N VAL A 145 3.06 4.93 -15.36
CA VAL A 145 1.69 4.73 -15.83
C VAL A 145 1.29 3.27 -15.68
N LEU A 146 0.31 2.99 -14.81
CA LEU A 146 -0.30 1.67 -14.62
C LEU A 146 -1.48 1.46 -15.56
N VAL A 147 -2.26 2.51 -15.78
CA VAL A 147 -3.39 2.55 -16.72
C VAL A 147 -3.26 3.85 -17.53
N PRO A 148 -3.05 3.80 -18.85
CA PRO A 148 -3.00 4.99 -19.69
C PRO A 148 -4.33 5.74 -19.73
N ALA A 149 -4.26 7.03 -20.03
CA ALA A 149 -5.41 7.93 -20.08
C ALA A 149 -6.24 7.73 -21.37
N HIS A 150 -6.91 6.60 -21.49
CA HIS A 150 -7.75 6.24 -22.65
C HIS A 150 -9.24 6.10 -22.31
N TYR A 151 -9.61 6.29 -21.05
CA TYR A 151 -10.93 5.92 -20.52
C TYR A 151 -11.74 7.14 -20.13
N ASP A 152 -13.05 7.09 -20.38
CA ASP A 152 -14.00 8.16 -19.99
C ASP A 152 -14.22 8.21 -18.48
N PHE A 153 -14.03 7.08 -17.81
CA PHE A 153 -14.20 6.92 -16.39
C PHE A 153 -13.39 5.74 -15.89
N LEU A 154 -12.86 5.86 -14.66
CA LEU A 154 -12.18 4.78 -13.95
C LEU A 154 -12.77 4.65 -12.54
N ARG A 155 -12.98 3.41 -12.10
CA ARG A 155 -13.31 3.07 -10.73
C ARG A 155 -12.34 2.00 -10.23
N THR A 156 -11.44 2.42 -9.36
CA THR A 156 -10.54 1.50 -8.66
C THR A 156 -11.35 0.64 -7.72
N PRO A 157 -11.11 -0.67 -7.71
CA PRO A 157 -11.86 -1.54 -6.85
C PRO A 157 -11.29 -1.36 -5.43
N TYR A 158 -12.13 -0.85 -4.51
CA TYR A 158 -11.81 -0.70 -3.10
C TYR A 158 -11.87 -2.07 -2.44
N VAL A 159 -10.88 -2.94 -2.66
CA VAL A 159 -11.11 -4.35 -2.31
C VAL A 159 -10.39 -4.80 -1.04
N TYR A 160 -11.19 -5.47 -0.24
CA TYR A 160 -10.84 -6.54 0.68
C TYR A 160 -10.49 -7.80 -0.11
N VAL A 161 -9.37 -7.83 -0.86
CA VAL A 161 -8.83 -9.13 -1.29
C VAL A 161 -7.51 -9.36 -0.58
N ASP A 162 -7.56 -10.30 0.36
CA ASP A 162 -6.50 -10.66 1.29
C ASP A 162 -5.40 -11.50 0.66
N ASP A 163 -5.42 -11.67 -0.67
CA ASP A 163 -4.39 -12.40 -1.39
C ASP A 163 -3.34 -11.52 -2.05
N LEU A 164 -3.30 -10.22 -1.72
CA LEU A 164 -2.32 -9.26 -2.24
C LEU A 164 -2.31 -9.17 -3.78
N ARG A 165 -3.35 -9.68 -4.44
CA ARG A 165 -3.50 -9.69 -5.89
C ARG A 165 -3.95 -8.34 -6.41
N SER A 166 -3.45 -7.96 -7.58
CA SER A 166 -3.95 -6.76 -8.27
C SER A 166 -5.28 -7.15 -8.87
N LEU A 167 -6.34 -6.47 -8.46
CA LEU A 167 -7.60 -6.59 -9.17
C LEU A 167 -7.63 -5.64 -10.36
N PRO A 168 -8.35 -6.00 -11.43
CA PRO A 168 -8.56 -5.08 -12.53
C PRO A 168 -9.40 -3.89 -12.08
N VAL A 169 -9.13 -2.75 -12.72
CA VAL A 169 -9.87 -1.51 -12.61
C VAL A 169 -11.09 -1.58 -13.51
N ILE A 170 -12.23 -1.12 -13.00
CA ILE A 170 -13.44 -0.94 -13.81
C ILE A 170 -13.23 0.34 -14.61
N ALA A 171 -13.30 0.23 -15.93
CA ALA A 171 -13.06 1.32 -16.84
C ALA A 171 -14.25 1.49 -17.78
N GLN A 172 -14.52 2.72 -18.20
CA GLN A 172 -15.49 3.03 -19.25
C GLN A 172 -14.77 3.55 -20.48
N ARG A 173 -15.17 3.07 -21.66
CA ARG A 173 -14.73 3.57 -22.95
C ARG A 173 -15.91 3.56 -23.92
N ASP A 174 -16.16 4.70 -24.56
CA ASP A 174 -17.23 4.88 -25.55
C ASP A 174 -18.61 4.49 -25.00
N GLY A 175 -18.85 4.82 -23.73
CA GLY A 175 -20.12 4.55 -23.04
C GLY A 175 -20.29 3.14 -22.49
N LYS A 176 -19.39 2.19 -22.79
CA LYS A 176 -19.44 0.81 -22.28
C LYS A 176 -18.36 0.55 -21.22
N MET A 177 -18.67 -0.33 -20.28
CA MET A 177 -17.75 -0.73 -19.21
C MET A 177 -16.99 -2.01 -19.56
N GLY A 178 -15.76 -2.10 -19.04
CA GLY A 178 -14.86 -3.23 -19.13
C GLY A 178 -13.92 -3.29 -17.93
N LEU A 179 -13.04 -4.30 -17.91
CA LEU A 179 -12.03 -4.49 -16.86
C LEU A 179 -10.64 -4.41 -17.46
N VAL A 180 -9.76 -3.60 -16.86
CA VAL A 180 -8.36 -3.43 -17.27
C VAL A 180 -7.41 -3.68 -16.11
N MET A 181 -6.31 -4.40 -16.33
CA MET A 181 -5.29 -4.57 -15.29
C MET A 181 -4.46 -3.28 -15.13
N PRO A 182 -4.19 -2.84 -13.90
CA PRO A 182 -3.23 -1.78 -13.62
C PRO A 182 -1.80 -2.35 -13.63
N ASP A 183 -1.38 -2.95 -14.74
CA ASP A 183 -0.07 -3.61 -14.91
C ASP A 183 0.89 -2.84 -15.83
N GLY A 184 0.47 -1.68 -16.34
CA GLY A 184 1.22 -0.86 -17.29
C GLY A 184 1.26 -1.42 -18.71
N LYS A 185 0.49 -2.49 -19.01
CA LYS A 185 0.47 -3.17 -20.30
C LYS A 185 -0.89 -3.10 -21.02
N GLU A 186 -1.86 -2.39 -20.43
CA GLU A 186 -3.25 -2.33 -20.92
C GLU A 186 -3.91 -3.71 -21.08
N THR A 187 -3.60 -4.64 -20.18
CA THR A 187 -4.22 -5.97 -20.25
C THR A 187 -5.74 -5.87 -20.01
N ILE A 188 -6.53 -6.11 -21.06
CA ILE A 188 -8.00 -6.15 -20.96
C ILE A 188 -8.43 -7.50 -20.40
N VAL A 189 -9.03 -7.49 -19.21
CA VAL A 189 -9.57 -8.68 -18.54
C VAL A 189 -10.99 -8.97 -19.01
N ALA A 190 -11.80 -7.91 -19.17
CA ALA A 190 -13.15 -8.02 -19.70
C ALA A 190 -13.37 -6.94 -20.75
N PRO A 191 -13.97 -7.29 -21.91
CA PRO A 191 -14.16 -6.36 -23.01
C PRO A 191 -15.13 -5.22 -22.65
N PHE A 192 -15.00 -4.09 -23.35
CA PHE A 192 -15.86 -2.91 -23.18
C PHE A 192 -17.20 -3.09 -23.90
N ILE A 193 -18.05 -3.99 -23.39
CA ILE A 193 -19.37 -4.31 -23.96
C ILE A 193 -20.52 -4.18 -22.96
N TYR A 194 -20.19 -4.07 -21.67
CA TYR A 194 -21.17 -4.08 -20.59
C TYR A 194 -21.76 -2.69 -20.38
N ASP A 195 -23.04 -2.65 -20.00
CA ASP A 195 -23.72 -1.41 -19.61
C ASP A 195 -23.28 -0.94 -18.22
N ASP A 196 -23.04 -1.90 -17.32
CA ASP A 196 -22.52 -1.64 -15.97
C ASP A 196 -21.69 -2.84 -15.47
N ILE A 197 -20.79 -2.57 -14.54
CA ILE A 197 -20.04 -3.58 -13.78
C ILE A 197 -20.07 -3.16 -12.31
N SER A 198 -20.35 -4.09 -11.40
CA SER A 198 -20.35 -3.87 -9.96
C SER A 198 -19.36 -4.80 -9.24
N LEU A 199 -19.03 -4.44 -7.99
CA LEU A 199 -18.19 -5.25 -7.11
C LEU A 199 -19.06 -6.04 -6.14
N ARG A 200 -18.67 -7.30 -5.92
CA ARG A 200 -19.27 -8.22 -4.96
C ARG A 200 -18.35 -8.44 -3.76
N ASP A 201 -18.92 -8.86 -2.64
CA ASP A 201 -18.17 -9.18 -1.41
C ASP A 201 -17.50 -10.57 -1.45
N GLU A 202 -17.89 -11.44 -2.40
CA GLU A 202 -17.40 -12.80 -2.56
C GLU A 202 -17.02 -13.11 -4.01
N PRO A 203 -16.03 -14.00 -4.25
CA PRO A 203 -15.68 -14.43 -5.59
C PRO A 203 -16.86 -15.07 -6.36
N PRO A 204 -16.92 -14.94 -7.70
CA PRO A 204 -16.18 -13.98 -8.52
C PRO A 204 -16.54 -12.53 -8.20
N TYR A 205 -15.55 -11.66 -8.02
CA TYR A 205 -15.76 -10.33 -7.42
C TYR A 205 -16.46 -9.31 -8.32
N PHE A 206 -16.64 -9.63 -9.60
CA PHE A 206 -17.25 -8.73 -10.57
C PHE A 206 -18.53 -9.34 -11.14
N GLU A 207 -19.59 -8.55 -11.16
CA GLU A 207 -20.83 -8.85 -11.88
C GLU A 207 -21.03 -7.75 -12.92
N ALA A 208 -21.37 -8.14 -14.13
CA ALA A 208 -21.54 -7.23 -15.26
C ALA A 208 -22.91 -7.42 -15.91
N TRP A 209 -23.47 -6.32 -16.43
CA TRP A 209 -24.81 -6.29 -17.03
C TRP A 209 -24.76 -5.91 -18.51
N THR A 210 -25.64 -6.52 -19.30
CA THR A 210 -25.95 -6.11 -20.68
C THR A 210 -27.47 -6.15 -20.85
N GLY A 211 -28.10 -4.97 -20.90
CA GLY A 211 -29.55 -4.88 -20.76
C GLY A 211 -30.02 -5.42 -19.40
N GLU A 212 -30.90 -6.41 -19.43
CA GLU A 212 -31.43 -7.07 -18.21
C GLU A 212 -30.61 -8.31 -17.80
N ASP A 213 -29.71 -8.79 -18.65
CA ASP A 213 -28.91 -9.99 -18.39
C ASP A 213 -27.67 -9.65 -17.57
N SER A 214 -27.37 -10.46 -16.56
CA SER A 214 -26.13 -10.36 -15.75
C SER A 214 -25.20 -11.55 -15.95
N THR A 215 -23.90 -11.33 -15.74
CA THR A 215 -22.87 -12.38 -15.80
C THR A 215 -21.76 -12.09 -14.78
N LEU A 216 -21.29 -13.15 -14.13
CA LEU A 216 -20.14 -13.09 -13.24
C LEU A 216 -18.84 -13.19 -14.05
N ILE A 217 -17.86 -12.34 -13.75
CA ILE A 217 -16.55 -12.34 -14.40
C ILE A 217 -15.51 -12.91 -13.44
N GLU A 218 -14.84 -13.98 -13.86
CA GLU A 218 -13.64 -14.49 -13.19
C GLU A 218 -12.43 -13.65 -13.62
N ALA A 219 -11.79 -13.00 -12.64
CA ALA A 219 -10.67 -12.08 -12.82
C ALA A 219 -9.65 -12.24 -11.68
#